data_AF-A0A967HRV5-F1
#
_entry.id   AF-A0A967HRV5-F1
#
_cell.length_a   1.000
_cell.length_b   1.000
_cell.length_c   1.000
_cell.angle_alpha   90.00
_cell.angle_beta   90.00
_cell.angle_gamma   90.00
#
_symmetry.space_group_name_H-M   'P 1'
#
loop_
_entity.id
_entity.type
_entity.pdbx_description
1 polymer ?
#
loop_
_entity_poly.entity_id
_entity_poly.type
_entity_poly.pdbx_seq_one_letter_code
_entity_poly.pdbx_strand_id
1 'polypeptide(L)'
;AREPEVIELAHCLNSMGGSIEGFGTSVITIEGVSELKPMDHIIMPDRIEAATYLTAAGITRGNIAITPCIPEHLEAVIHKLEQAGMKFEISDDFVRGFGNE
;
A
#
# COMPACT_ATOMS: atom_id res chain seq x y z
N ALA A 1 -13.23 -0.77 1.06
CA ALA A 1 -13.30 0.63 0.54
C ALA A 1 -12.31 1.60 1.20
N ARG A 2 -11.67 1.22 2.31
CA ARG A 2 -10.53 1.96 2.88
C ARG A 2 -9.18 1.37 2.45
N GLU A 3 -9.22 0.30 1.67
CA GLU A 3 -8.02 -0.34 1.18
C GLU A 3 -7.33 0.58 0.18
N PRO A 4 -5.99 0.61 0.17
CA PRO A 4 -5.21 1.44 -0.75
C PRO A 4 -5.62 1.30 -2.22
N GLU A 5 -5.96 0.08 -2.65
CA GLU A 5 -6.33 -0.22 -4.04
C GLU A 5 -7.63 0.50 -4.44
N VAL A 6 -8.56 0.68 -3.50
CA VAL A 6 -9.82 1.40 -3.74
C VAL A 6 -9.59 2.90 -3.82
N ILE A 7 -8.70 3.42 -2.97
CA ILE A 7 -8.31 4.83 -2.95
C ILE A 7 -7.60 5.20 -4.25
N GLU A 8 -6.63 4.39 -4.69
CA GLU A 8 -5.91 4.58 -5.94
C GLU A 8 -6.86 4.56 -7.15
N LEU A 9 -7.77 3.59 -7.23
CA LEU A 9 -8.73 3.52 -8.32
C LEU A 9 -9.62 4.77 -8.37
N ALA A 10 -10.09 5.27 -7.22
CA ALA A 10 -10.88 6.49 -7.17
C ALA A 10 -10.06 7.71 -7.64
N HIS A 11 -8.79 7.82 -7.26
CA HIS A 11 -7.89 8.86 -7.77
C HIS A 11 -7.69 8.78 -9.28
N CYS A 12 -7.48 7.57 -9.81
CA CYS A 12 -7.35 7.32 -11.24
C CYS A 12 -8.61 7.77 -11.99
N LEU A 13 -9.79 7.30 -11.56
CA LEU A 13 -11.07 7.66 -12.18
C LEU A 13 -11.38 9.15 -12.10
N ASN A 14 -11.10 9.81 -10.98
CA ASN A 14 -11.24 11.27 -10.86
C ASN A 14 -10.27 12.02 -11.79
N SER A 15 -9.04 11.53 -11.95
CA SER A 15 -8.06 12.12 -12.88
C SER A 15 -8.48 11.94 -14.34
N MET A 16 -9.28 10.91 -14.65
CA MET A 16 -9.93 10.72 -15.95
C MET A 16 -11.17 11.60 -16.14
N GLY A 17 -11.57 12.40 -15.15
CA GLY A 17 -12.76 13.26 -15.19
C GLY A 17 -14.00 12.69 -14.51
N GLY A 18 -13.86 11.60 -13.74
CA GLY A 18 -14.91 11.09 -12.86
C GLY A 18 -15.19 12.03 -11.67
N SER A 19 -16.34 11.81 -11.03
CA SER A 19 -16.74 12.53 -9.81
C SER A 19 -17.00 11.51 -8.70
N ILE A 20 -15.96 11.22 -7.92
CA ILE A 20 -15.97 10.26 -6.81
C ILE A 20 -15.48 10.96 -5.55
N GLU A 21 -16.29 10.91 -4.50
CA GLU A 21 -15.99 11.51 -3.19
C GLU A 21 -16.09 10.47 -2.07
N GLY A 22 -15.44 10.74 -0.94
CA GLY A 22 -15.52 9.89 0.25
C GLY A 22 -14.70 8.59 0.16
N PHE A 23 -13.88 8.41 -0.87
CA PHE A 23 -12.92 7.31 -0.95
C PHE A 23 -11.93 7.35 0.23
N GLY A 24 -11.59 6.19 0.78
CA GLY A 24 -10.87 6.08 2.05
C GLY A 24 -11.77 6.11 3.30
N THR A 25 -13.08 6.36 3.14
CA THR A 25 -14.06 6.27 4.24
C THR A 25 -14.95 5.02 4.13
N SER A 26 -15.98 4.92 4.98
CA SER A 26 -16.98 3.84 4.89
C SER A 26 -18.04 4.07 3.83
N VAL A 27 -18.18 5.29 3.30
CA VAL A 27 -19.21 5.63 2.30
C VAL A 27 -18.54 6.37 1.15
N ILE A 28 -18.79 5.89 -0.07
CA ILE A 28 -18.32 6.51 -1.30
C ILE A 28 -19.55 7.01 -2.06
N THR A 29 -19.48 8.24 -2.53
CA THR A 29 -20.52 8.85 -3.39
C THR A 29 -19.94 9.04 -4.78
N ILE A 30 -20.70 8.62 -5.80
CA ILE A 30 -20.30 8.72 -7.20
C ILE A 30 -21.39 9.49 -7.95
N GLU A 31 -21.02 10.58 -8.59
CA GLU A 31 -21.88 11.28 -9.54
C GLU A 31 -21.51 10.85 -10.97
N GLY A 32 -22.51 10.39 -11.72
CA GLY A 32 -22.31 9.94 -13.09
C GLY A 32 -21.90 11.07 -14.02
N VAL A 33 -20.85 10.84 -14.82
CA VAL A 33 -20.38 11.77 -15.85
C VAL A 33 -20.64 11.21 -17.25
N SER A 34 -20.64 12.06 -18.27
CA SER A 34 -20.95 11.66 -19.65
C SER A 34 -19.86 10.78 -20.29
N GLU A 35 -18.60 11.04 -19.96
CA GLU A 35 -17.44 10.31 -20.50
C GLU A 35 -16.24 10.43 -19.55
N LEU A 36 -15.31 9.49 -19.66
CA LEU A 36 -13.99 9.54 -19.04
C LEU A 36 -12.93 9.74 -20.12
N LYS A 37 -11.83 10.39 -19.76
CA LYS A 37 -10.71 10.68 -20.65
C LYS A 37 -9.53 9.74 -20.40
N PRO A 38 -8.72 9.42 -21.42
CA PRO A 38 -7.46 8.69 -21.22
C PRO A 38 -6.52 9.43 -20.25
N MET A 39 -5.72 8.67 -19.51
CA MET A 39 -4.78 9.20 -18.52
C MET A 39 -3.60 8.23 -18.36
N ASP A 40 -2.41 8.78 -18.11
CA ASP A 40 -1.22 8.00 -17.75
C ASP A 40 -1.10 7.91 -16.23
N HIS A 41 -1.10 6.69 -15.69
CA HIS A 41 -1.04 6.45 -14.25
C HIS A 41 0.08 5.47 -13.90
N ILE A 42 0.84 5.78 -12.85
CA ILE A 42 1.80 4.85 -12.25
C ILE A 42 1.06 4.09 -11.15
N ILE A 43 1.02 2.77 -11.27
CA ILE A 43 0.40 1.89 -10.26
C ILE A 43 1.27 1.87 -8.99
N MET A 44 0.61 1.91 -7.85
CA MET A 44 1.24 1.84 -6.53
C MET A 44 1.96 0.50 -6.33
N PRO A 45 2.97 0.47 -5.45
CA PRO A 45 3.63 -0.79 -5.09
C PRO A 45 2.68 -1.81 -4.48
N ASP A 46 2.90 -3.10 -4.75
CA ASP A 46 2.10 -4.19 -4.20
C ASP A 46 2.46 -4.44 -2.73
N ARG A 47 1.56 -4.03 -1.83
CA ARG A 47 1.73 -4.20 -0.38
C ARG A 47 1.70 -5.67 0.06
N ILE A 48 1.05 -6.56 -0.69
CA ILE A 48 0.98 -7.99 -0.38
C ILE A 48 2.30 -8.67 -0.75
N GLU A 49 2.88 -8.33 -1.89
CA GLU A 49 4.22 -8.77 -2.28
C GLU A 49 5.26 -8.30 -1.26
N ALA A 50 5.26 -7.01 -0.91
CA ALA A 50 6.16 -6.44 0.09
C ALA A 50 6.04 -7.16 1.45
N ALA A 51 4.81 -7.35 1.94
CA ALA A 51 4.54 -8.09 3.18
C ALA A 51 5.04 -9.55 3.12
N THR A 52 4.91 -10.19 1.96
CA THR A 52 5.37 -11.58 1.74
C THR A 52 6.88 -11.66 1.89
N TYR A 53 7.63 -10.75 1.28
CA TYR A 53 9.08 -10.72 1.42
C TYR A 53 9.54 -10.37 2.84
N LEU A 54 8.90 -9.40 3.50
CA LEU A 54 9.22 -9.08 4.89
C LEU A 54 9.00 -10.29 5.81
N THR A 55 7.91 -11.02 5.62
CA THR A 55 7.64 -12.26 6.35
C THR A 55 8.71 -13.32 6.07
N ALA A 56 9.12 -13.47 4.80
CA ALA A 56 10.18 -14.39 4.42
C ALA A 56 11.52 -14.02 5.07
N ALA A 57 11.87 -12.73 5.18
CA ALA A 57 13.04 -12.27 5.91
C ALA A 57 12.97 -12.62 7.40
N GLY A 58 11.80 -12.49 8.02
CA GLY A 58 11.57 -12.94 9.39
C GLY A 58 11.85 -14.43 9.59
N ILE A 59 11.29 -15.29 8.73
CA ILE A 59 11.44 -16.75 8.79
C ILE A 59 12.90 -17.18 8.58
N THR A 60 13.57 -16.54 7.61
CA THR A 60 14.93 -16.90 7.20
C THR A 60 16.03 -16.19 7.98
N ARG A 61 15.66 -15.34 8.95
CA ARG A 61 16.59 -14.49 9.70
C ARG A 61 17.42 -13.58 8.79
N GLY A 62 16.80 -13.16 7.69
CA GLY A 62 17.40 -12.31 6.68
C GLY A 62 17.35 -10.84 7.07
N ASN A 63 18.06 -10.02 6.30
CA ASN A 63 18.02 -8.56 6.36
C ASN A 63 17.78 -8.06 4.94
N ILE A 64 16.57 -7.55 4.66
CA ILE A 64 16.19 -7.08 3.33
C ILE A 64 15.58 -5.69 3.42
N ALA A 65 15.83 -4.88 2.40
CA ALA A 65 15.11 -3.63 2.15
C ALA A 65 14.15 -3.83 0.98
N ILE A 66 12.89 -3.48 1.17
CA ILE A 66 11.87 -3.46 0.13
C ILE A 66 11.71 -2.02 -0.37
N THR A 67 11.88 -1.80 -1.66
CA THR A 67 11.72 -0.51 -2.33
C THR A 67 11.33 -0.71 -3.81
N PRO A 68 10.46 0.13 -4.39
CA PRO A 68 9.64 1.12 -3.70
C PRO A 68 8.52 0.43 -2.89
N CYS A 69 8.16 1.01 -1.75
CA CYS A 69 6.93 0.65 -1.04
C CYS A 69 6.32 1.87 -0.35
N ILE A 70 5.05 1.78 0.01
CA ILE A 70 4.35 2.80 0.81
C ILE A 70 4.18 2.23 2.22
N PRO A 71 4.99 2.66 3.21
CA PRO A 71 5.00 2.06 4.55
C PRO A 71 3.63 2.07 5.25
N GLU A 72 2.81 3.10 5.01
CA GLU A 72 1.47 3.22 5.58
C GLU A 72 0.57 2.07 5.15
N HIS A 73 0.79 1.51 3.95
CA HIS A 73 0.04 0.36 3.46
C HIS A 73 0.47 -0.97 4.12
N LEU A 74 1.59 -0.97 4.85
CA LEU A 74 2.20 -2.12 5.51
C LEU A 74 2.05 -2.10 7.04
N GLU A 75 1.51 -1.02 7.63
CA GLU A 75 1.47 -0.78 9.08
C GLU A 75 0.96 -1.99 9.87
N ALA A 76 -0.16 -2.59 9.45
CA ALA A 76 -0.77 -3.72 10.15
C ALA A 76 0.13 -4.98 10.14
N VAL A 77 0.82 -5.24 9.03
CA VAL A 77 1.75 -6.38 8.91
C VAL A 77 3.02 -6.12 9.71
N ILE A 78 3.61 -4.93 9.57
CA ILE A 78 4.81 -4.53 10.32
C ILE A 78 4.54 -4.69 11.81
N HIS A 79 3.43 -4.16 12.31
CA HIS A 79 3.06 -4.27 13.71
C HIS A 79 2.98 -5.73 14.20
N LYS A 80 2.47 -6.65 13.37
CA LYS A 80 2.42 -8.07 13.73
C LYS A 80 3.77 -8.76 13.69
N LEU A 81 4.62 -8.40 12.73
CA LEU A 81 5.98 -8.92 12.64
C LEU A 81 6.86 -8.39 13.79
N GLU A 82 6.66 -7.14 14.21
CA GLU A 82 7.28 -6.56 15.41
C GLU A 82 6.85 -7.30 16.68
N GLN A 83 5.57 -7.63 16.82
CA GLN A 83 5.07 -8.48 17.91
C GLN A 83 5.68 -9.89 17.89
N ALA A 84 6.03 -10.40 16.70
CA ALA A 84 6.78 -11.64 16.52
C ALA A 84 8.30 -11.48 16.74
N GLY A 85 8.76 -10.26 17.02
CA GLY A 85 10.12 -9.93 17.40
C GLY A 85 10.92 -9.19 16.34
N MET A 86 10.50 -9.18 15.06
CA MET A 86 11.27 -8.53 14.00
C MET A 86 11.50 -7.05 14.29
N LYS A 87 12.62 -6.51 13.80
CA LYS A 87 12.90 -5.08 13.84
C LYS A 87 12.76 -4.49 12.46
N PHE A 88 12.44 -3.20 12.40
CA PHE A 88 12.28 -2.48 11.14
C PHE A 88 13.01 -1.13 11.15
N GLU A 89 13.49 -0.74 9.98
CA GLU A 89 13.86 0.64 9.65
C GLU A 89 12.88 1.10 8.56
N ILE A 90 12.17 2.18 8.84
CA ILE A 90 11.09 2.70 8.00
C ILE A 90 11.49 4.09 7.52
N SER A 91 11.40 4.31 6.21
CA SER A 91 11.54 5.62 5.57
C SER A 91 10.32 5.87 4.69
N ASP A 92 10.32 6.95 3.91
CA ASP A 92 9.14 7.37 3.13
C ASP A 92 8.86 6.43 1.93
N ASP A 93 9.88 5.77 1.39
CA ASP A 93 9.80 4.97 0.15
C ASP A 93 10.37 3.54 0.27
N PHE A 94 10.84 3.17 1.47
CA PHE A 94 11.35 1.83 1.73
C PHE A 94 11.06 1.37 3.17
N VAL A 95 10.98 0.04 3.32
CA VAL A 95 10.97 -0.63 4.61
C VAL A 95 12.06 -1.68 4.61
N ARG A 96 12.95 -1.62 5.60
CA ARG A 96 13.95 -2.65 5.84
C ARG A 96 13.56 -3.48 7.05
N GLY A 97 13.46 -4.80 6.85
CA GLY A 97 13.15 -5.76 7.90
C GLY A 97 14.37 -6.56 8.32
N PHE A 98 14.56 -6.72 9.62
CA PHE A 98 15.61 -7.53 10.22
C PHE A 98 14.95 -8.75 10.90
N GLY A 99 15.20 -9.94 10.35
CA GLY A 99 14.85 -11.20 11.00
C GLY A 99 15.77 -11.45 12.20
N ASN A 100 15.19 -11.85 13.33
CA ASN A 100 15.93 -12.05 14.58
C ASN A 100 16.76 -13.34 14.59
N GLU A 101 17.72 -13.41 15.52
CA GLU A 101 18.42 -14.64 15.91
C GLU A 101 17.52 -15.69 16.59
#